data_AF-A0A7N2N321-F1
#
_entry.id   AF-A0A7N2N321-F1
#
_cell.length_a   1.000
_cell.length_b   1.000
_cell.length_c   1.000
_cell.angle_alpha   90.00
_cell.angle_beta   90.00
_cell.angle_gamma   90.00
#
_symmetry.space_group_name_H-M   'P 1'
#
loop_
_entity.id
_entity.type
_entity.pdbx_description
1 polymer ?
#
loop_
_entity_poly.entity_id
_entity_poly.type
_entity_poly.pdbx_seq_one_letter_code
_entity_poly.pdbx_strand_id
1 'polypeptide(L)'
;MEANVLALTCFAPPPLPTFSVALARLPIIPHPSPFNPKHSHFSVLRRCMNKDEQLIDGLPKEYYDDEWQARQREKTKELHQRRQQEEEEEERKIEEYREIGTRLKGYPEEDVRKARRLVSSLIRAAEEVEEEIEKAAEKGELNELVLMVIWNRLDLARRDEEKDAIRSLDLLYRRVETEILKREATPAMRLLNDLLNMHDGFDDEGWMKECKKRMVDTFPREDPFSILVPAGFDIDKHQGPLRPPLEADDTLLRVDFVREVNALLQEVRYQQTEAQHAQDSFDPESVASRLKQQEKQRAIRQVESLLDLAINLKW
;
A
#
# COMPACT_ATOMS: atom_id res chain seq x y z
N MET A 1 -4.71 30.14 37.34
CA MET A 1 -4.05 31.14 36.48
C MET A 1 -2.58 30.79 36.49
N GLU A 2 -2.02 30.47 35.32
CA GLU A 2 -0.63 30.77 34.90
C GLU A 2 -0.40 30.05 33.58
N ALA A 3 -0.34 30.85 32.50
CA ALA A 3 -0.07 30.41 31.15
C ALA A 3 1.42 30.65 30.89
N ASN A 4 2.20 29.58 30.73
CA ASN A 4 3.59 29.69 30.30
C ASN A 4 3.65 29.66 28.77
N VAL A 5 3.88 30.85 28.22
CA VAL A 5 4.15 31.14 26.82
C VAL A 5 5.59 30.73 26.51
N LEU A 6 5.78 29.72 25.65
CA LEU A 6 7.09 29.39 25.10
C LEU A 6 7.29 30.18 23.80
N ALA A 7 8.21 31.15 23.86
CA ALA A 7 8.66 31.95 22.72
C ALA A 7 9.58 31.14 21.82
N LEU A 8 9.23 31.05 20.53
CA LEU A 8 10.05 30.47 19.46
C LEU A 8 11.14 31.47 19.05
N THR A 9 12.39 31.21 19.42
CA THR A 9 13.57 31.89 18.88
C THR A 9 13.96 31.28 17.54
N CYS A 10 13.98 32.12 16.49
CA CYS A 10 14.40 31.79 15.13
C CYS A 10 15.92 31.52 15.07
N PHE A 11 16.32 30.35 14.58
CA PHE A 11 17.70 30.09 14.17
C PHE A 11 17.87 30.38 12.68
N ALA A 12 18.86 31.22 12.37
CA ALA A 12 19.29 31.54 11.00
C ALA A 12 20.01 30.33 10.35
N PRO A 13 19.89 30.13 9.03
CA PRO A 13 20.58 29.03 8.34
C PRO A 13 22.08 29.34 8.12
N PRO A 14 22.97 28.32 8.19
CA PRO A 14 24.39 28.45 7.86
C PRO A 14 24.64 28.54 6.35
N PRO A 15 25.80 29.08 5.91
CA PRO A 15 26.09 29.33 4.50
C PRO A 15 26.40 28.04 3.73
N LEU A 16 25.96 28.00 2.47
CA LEU A 16 26.22 26.92 1.50
C LEU A 16 27.71 26.85 1.13
N PRO A 17 28.32 25.64 1.04
CA PRO A 17 29.64 25.48 0.45
C PRO A 17 29.57 25.50 -1.08
N THR A 18 30.32 26.42 -1.67
CA THR A 18 30.69 26.44 -3.09
C THR A 18 31.52 25.21 -3.45
N PHE A 19 30.98 24.31 -4.27
CA PHE A 19 31.76 23.30 -4.98
C PHE A 19 31.94 23.72 -6.44
N SER A 20 33.16 24.14 -6.76
CA SER A 20 33.66 24.26 -8.12
C SER A 20 33.91 22.87 -8.69
N VAL A 21 33.14 22.47 -9.70
CA VAL A 21 33.44 21.27 -10.50
C VAL A 21 34.08 21.72 -11.80
N ALA A 22 35.35 21.38 -11.95
CA ALA A 22 36.10 21.50 -13.19
C ALA A 22 35.53 20.50 -14.22
N LEU A 23 34.91 21.01 -15.29
CA LEU A 23 34.47 20.20 -16.42
C LEU A 23 35.67 19.77 -17.27
N ALA A 24 35.89 18.45 -17.34
CA ALA A 24 36.80 17.84 -18.29
C ALA A 24 36.27 17.98 -19.72
N ARG A 25 37.16 18.38 -20.63
CA ARG A 25 36.93 18.63 -22.06
C ARG A 25 36.71 17.33 -22.83
N LEU A 26 35.68 17.31 -23.68
CA LEU A 26 35.57 16.43 -24.86
C LEU A 26 35.16 17.27 -26.10
N PRO A 27 35.54 16.85 -27.32
CA PRO A 27 35.76 17.75 -28.44
C PRO A 27 34.48 18.20 -29.15
N ILE A 28 34.50 19.48 -29.53
CA ILE A 28 33.47 20.22 -30.25
C ILE A 28 33.49 19.83 -31.73
N ILE A 29 32.34 19.37 -32.24
CA ILE A 29 32.06 19.24 -33.67
C ILE A 29 31.67 20.66 -34.18
N PRO A 30 32.25 21.19 -35.26
CA PRO A 30 31.97 22.55 -35.70
C PRO A 30 30.59 22.66 -36.35
N HIS A 31 29.71 23.45 -35.74
CA HIS A 31 28.51 23.97 -36.38
C HIS A 31 28.89 24.97 -37.50
N PRO A 32 28.23 24.95 -38.66
CA PRO A 32 28.43 25.95 -39.70
C PRO A 32 27.84 27.32 -39.28
N SER A 33 28.52 28.39 -39.71
CA SER A 33 28.31 29.79 -39.34
C SER A 33 26.89 30.32 -39.58
N PRO A 34 26.44 31.33 -38.82
CA PRO A 34 25.20 32.03 -39.10
C PRO A 34 25.37 32.94 -40.33
N PHE A 35 24.74 32.56 -41.43
CA PHE A 35 24.44 33.51 -42.50
C PHE A 35 23.50 34.56 -41.92
N ASN A 36 23.91 35.83 -41.93
CA ASN A 36 23.06 36.98 -41.67
C ASN A 36 22.09 37.18 -42.86
N PRO A 37 20.77 36.96 -42.73
CA PRO A 37 19.83 37.60 -43.63
C PRO A 37 19.59 39.01 -43.10
N LYS A 38 19.95 40.02 -43.89
CA LYS A 38 19.51 41.40 -43.64
C LYS A 38 17.97 41.38 -43.59
N HIS A 39 17.41 41.63 -42.41
CA HIS A 39 15.98 41.90 -42.26
C HIS A 39 15.63 43.14 -43.09
N SER A 40 15.02 42.95 -44.26
CA SER A 40 14.12 43.97 -44.79
C SER A 40 12.77 43.74 -44.14
N HIS A 41 12.16 44.82 -43.67
CA HIS A 41 10.80 44.80 -43.16
C HIS A 41 9.88 44.30 -44.28
N PHE A 42 9.36 43.07 -44.15
CA PHE A 42 8.16 42.69 -44.89
C PHE A 42 7.01 43.51 -44.29
N SER A 43 6.80 44.69 -44.88
CA SER A 43 5.51 45.34 -44.85
C SER A 43 4.45 44.28 -45.15
N VAL A 44 3.47 44.14 -44.26
CA VAL A 44 2.24 43.37 -44.49
C VAL A 44 1.54 44.00 -45.69
N LEU A 45 1.90 43.54 -46.89
CA LEU A 45 1.23 43.90 -48.13
C LEU A 45 -0.10 43.16 -48.12
N ARG A 46 -1.13 43.90 -47.69
CA ARG A 46 -2.53 43.60 -47.95
C ARG A 46 -2.68 43.45 -49.47
N ARG A 47 -2.62 42.22 -49.98
CA ARG A 47 -2.77 41.92 -51.42
C ARG A 47 -4.24 42.13 -51.78
N CYS A 48 -4.56 43.28 -52.35
CA CYS A 48 -5.75 43.45 -53.17
C CYS A 48 -5.49 42.73 -54.51
N MET A 49 -6.33 41.75 -54.83
CA MET A 49 -6.24 40.95 -56.05
C MET A 49 -6.54 41.82 -57.28
N ASN A 50 -5.54 42.02 -58.14
CA ASN A 50 -5.79 42.44 -59.52
C ASN A 50 -5.96 41.17 -60.37
N LYS A 51 -6.96 41.16 -61.25
CA LYS A 51 -7.49 39.99 -61.98
C LYS A 51 -6.55 39.33 -63.01
N ASP A 52 -5.28 39.71 -63.07
CA ASP A 52 -4.32 39.19 -64.05
C ASP A 52 -3.00 38.83 -63.35
N GLU A 53 -2.98 37.78 -62.52
CA GLU A 53 -1.73 37.13 -62.12
C GLU A 53 -1.44 36.01 -63.11
N GLN A 54 -0.36 36.16 -63.88
CA GLN A 54 0.20 35.12 -64.73
C GLN A 54 0.35 33.84 -63.90
N LEU A 55 -0.35 32.77 -64.33
CA LEU A 55 -0.17 31.42 -63.81
C LEU A 55 1.33 31.11 -63.79
N ILE A 56 1.88 30.93 -62.59
CA ILE A 56 3.25 30.49 -62.40
C ILE A 56 3.35 29.10 -63.02
N ASP A 57 4.09 29.00 -64.13
CA ASP A 57 4.20 27.80 -64.93
C ASP A 57 4.86 26.67 -64.12
N GLY A 58 4.16 25.54 -63.98
CA GLY A 58 4.59 24.36 -63.21
C GLY A 58 3.83 24.08 -61.91
N LEU A 59 2.88 24.93 -61.49
CA LEU A 59 2.03 24.65 -60.32
C LEU A 59 0.70 23.97 -60.74
N PRO A 60 0.25 22.91 -60.04
CA PRO A 60 -1.02 22.25 -60.33
C PRO A 60 -2.20 23.25 -60.30
N LYS A 61 -3.18 23.09 -61.21
CA LYS A 61 -4.31 24.01 -61.38
C LYS A 61 -5.13 24.17 -60.09
N GLU A 62 -5.17 23.11 -59.31
CA GLU A 62 -5.83 22.98 -58.01
C GLU A 62 -5.23 23.94 -56.97
N TYR A 63 -3.98 24.41 -57.16
CA TYR A 63 -3.36 25.38 -56.27
C TYR A 63 -4.03 26.76 -56.33
N TYR A 64 -4.66 27.12 -57.44
CA TYR A 64 -5.36 28.41 -57.59
C TYR A 64 -6.84 28.35 -57.18
N ASP A 65 -7.35 27.15 -56.83
CA ASP A 65 -8.69 27.00 -56.29
C ASP A 65 -8.67 27.38 -54.80
N ASP A 66 -9.27 28.51 -54.46
CA ASP A 66 -9.36 29.01 -53.08
C ASP A 66 -9.99 27.98 -52.13
N GLU A 67 -10.96 27.20 -52.62
CA GLU A 67 -11.57 26.10 -51.85
C GLU A 67 -10.59 24.95 -51.61
N TRP A 68 -9.72 24.65 -52.58
CA TRP A 68 -8.70 23.62 -52.42
C TRP A 68 -7.63 24.07 -51.43
N GLN A 69 -7.17 25.33 -51.52
CA GLN A 69 -6.24 25.89 -50.55
C GLN A 69 -6.82 25.94 -49.14
N ALA A 70 -8.11 26.31 -49.00
CA ALA A 70 -8.81 26.29 -47.73
C ALA A 70 -8.85 24.88 -47.13
N ARG A 71 -9.21 23.86 -47.94
CA ARG A 71 -9.19 22.45 -47.52
C ARG A 71 -7.80 21.97 -47.09
N GLN A 72 -6.72 22.40 -47.76
CA GLN A 72 -5.34 22.06 -47.35
C GLN A 72 -4.96 22.71 -46.02
N ARG A 73 -5.37 23.98 -45.79
CA ARG A 73 -5.15 24.67 -44.52
C ARG A 73 -5.93 24.02 -43.39
N GLU A 74 -7.17 23.62 -43.64
CA GLU A 74 -8.00 22.88 -42.68
C GLU A 74 -7.38 21.52 -42.34
N LYS A 75 -6.97 20.73 -43.33
CA LYS A 75 -6.26 19.46 -43.11
C LYS A 75 -4.99 19.61 -42.27
N THR A 76 -4.22 20.68 -42.51
CA THR A 76 -3.00 20.96 -41.75
C THR A 76 -3.32 21.35 -40.30
N LYS A 77 -4.38 22.14 -40.09
CA LYS A 77 -4.87 22.49 -38.75
C LYS A 77 -5.39 21.28 -37.99
N GLU A 78 -6.17 20.42 -38.64
CA GLU A 78 -6.70 19.18 -38.07
C GLU A 78 -5.56 18.22 -37.67
N LEU A 79 -4.56 18.05 -38.54
CA LEU A 79 -3.37 17.24 -38.23
C LEU A 79 -2.56 17.83 -37.07
N HIS A 80 -2.44 19.16 -37.00
CA HIS A 80 -1.76 19.81 -35.87
C HIS A 80 -2.55 19.68 -34.57
N GLN A 81 -3.87 19.84 -34.60
CA GLN A 81 -4.75 19.61 -33.44
C GLN A 81 -4.67 18.16 -32.96
N ARG A 82 -4.65 17.20 -33.88
CA ARG A 82 -4.48 15.80 -33.54
C ARG A 82 -3.12 15.53 -32.87
N ARG A 83 -2.03 16.10 -33.41
CA ARG A 83 -0.71 16.00 -32.78
C ARG A 83 -0.67 16.63 -31.40
N GLN A 84 -1.29 17.79 -31.22
CA GLN A 84 -1.40 18.44 -29.91
C GLN A 84 -2.18 17.57 -28.92
N GLN A 85 -3.28 16.96 -29.34
CA GLN A 85 -4.06 16.04 -28.50
C GLN A 85 -3.25 14.79 -28.13
N GLU A 86 -2.53 14.21 -29.09
CA GLU A 86 -1.63 13.07 -28.85
C GLU A 86 -0.49 13.45 -27.87
N GLU A 87 0.13 14.62 -28.05
CA GLU A 87 1.14 15.17 -27.14
C GLU A 87 0.57 15.41 -25.73
N GLU A 88 -0.63 15.99 -25.61
CA GLU A 88 -1.30 16.20 -24.32
C GLU A 88 -1.65 14.86 -23.63
N GLU A 89 -2.04 13.83 -24.38
CA GLU A 89 -2.26 12.48 -23.85
C GLU A 89 -0.96 11.83 -23.37
N GLU A 90 0.13 11.98 -24.11
CA GLU A 90 1.45 11.51 -23.71
C GLU A 90 1.97 12.25 -22.47
N GLU A 91 1.81 13.57 -22.40
CA GLU A 91 2.16 14.38 -21.24
C GLU A 91 1.37 13.97 -20.00
N ARG A 92 0.06 13.73 -20.14
CA ARG A 92 -0.78 13.21 -19.06
C ARG A 92 -0.26 11.87 -18.55
N LYS A 93 0.05 10.93 -19.44
CA LYS A 93 0.64 9.64 -19.06
C LYS A 93 1.97 9.83 -18.33
N ILE A 94 2.87 10.65 -18.85
CA ILE A 94 4.19 10.91 -18.24
C ILE A 94 4.05 11.48 -16.83
N GLU A 95 3.14 12.45 -16.64
CA GLU A 95 2.91 13.06 -15.33
C GLU A 95 2.34 12.04 -14.34
N GLU A 96 1.42 11.20 -14.79
CA GLU A 96 0.91 10.08 -13.99
C GLU A 96 2.04 9.15 -13.54
N TYR A 97 2.92 8.68 -14.43
CA TYR A 97 4.06 7.80 -14.06
C TYR A 97 5.04 8.50 -13.11
N ARG A 98 5.26 9.80 -13.32
CA ARG A 98 6.07 10.63 -12.44
C ARG A 98 5.48 10.70 -11.04
N GLU A 99 4.16 10.85 -10.92
CA GLU A 99 3.45 10.90 -9.64
C GLU A 99 3.72 9.63 -8.82
N ILE A 100 3.52 8.44 -9.41
CA ILE A 100 3.82 7.15 -8.75
C ILE A 100 5.28 7.10 -8.28
N GLY A 101 6.21 7.51 -9.15
CA GLY A 101 7.65 7.52 -8.84
C GLY A 101 8.03 8.44 -7.68
N THR A 102 7.22 9.46 -7.37
CA THR A 102 7.49 10.39 -6.27
C THR A 102 6.99 9.91 -4.90
N ARG A 103 6.05 8.96 -4.83
CA ARG A 103 5.42 8.51 -3.57
C ARG A 103 6.40 7.97 -2.54
N LEU A 104 7.51 7.38 -2.97
CA LEU A 104 8.55 6.81 -2.09
C LEU A 104 9.70 7.78 -1.77
N LYS A 105 9.69 9.02 -2.29
CA LYS A 105 10.79 9.98 -2.08
C LYS A 105 10.91 10.47 -0.63
N GLY A 106 9.88 10.31 0.19
CA GLY A 106 9.88 10.70 1.60
C GLY A 106 10.50 9.69 2.57
N TYR A 107 10.84 8.48 2.10
CA TYR A 107 11.41 7.42 2.93
C TYR A 107 12.94 7.33 2.78
N PRO A 108 13.66 6.80 3.78
CA PRO A 108 15.10 6.54 3.67
C PRO A 108 15.42 5.68 2.44
N GLU A 109 16.33 6.17 1.59
CA GLU A 109 16.59 5.54 0.29
C GLU A 109 17.15 4.11 0.43
N GLU A 110 17.91 3.85 1.49
CA GLU A 110 18.44 2.52 1.79
C GLU A 110 17.33 1.51 2.05
N ASP A 111 16.30 1.88 2.80
CA ASP A 111 15.19 1.00 3.16
C ASP A 111 14.27 0.79 1.96
N VAL A 112 14.03 1.83 1.16
CA VAL A 112 13.33 1.70 -0.13
C VAL A 112 14.08 0.73 -1.05
N ARG A 113 15.41 0.81 -1.09
CA ARG A 113 16.24 -0.09 -1.91
C ARG A 113 16.24 -1.52 -1.38
N LYS A 114 16.21 -1.73 -0.07
CA LYS A 114 16.02 -3.06 0.54
C LYS A 114 14.64 -3.63 0.21
N ALA A 115 13.58 -2.86 0.43
CA ALA A 115 12.20 -3.27 0.11
C ALA A 115 12.03 -3.61 -1.38
N ARG A 116 12.57 -2.78 -2.29
CA ARG A 116 12.56 -3.08 -3.74
C ARG A 116 13.27 -4.38 -4.09
N ARG A 117 14.41 -4.67 -3.44
CA ARG A 117 15.14 -5.93 -3.64
C ARG A 117 14.34 -7.12 -3.12
N LEU A 118 13.73 -7.00 -1.94
CA LEU A 118 12.90 -8.04 -1.36
C LEU A 118 11.70 -8.36 -2.26
N VAL A 119 10.93 -7.34 -2.67
CA VAL A 119 9.78 -7.52 -3.58
C VAL A 119 10.21 -8.15 -4.92
N SER A 120 11.34 -7.73 -5.50
CA SER A 120 11.88 -8.38 -6.69
C SER A 120 12.27 -9.85 -6.44
N SER A 121 12.80 -10.17 -5.26
CA SER A 121 13.13 -11.55 -4.89
C SER A 121 11.88 -12.41 -4.76
N LEU A 122 10.84 -11.91 -4.08
CA LEU A 122 9.56 -12.60 -3.90
C LEU A 122 8.89 -12.90 -5.25
N ILE A 123 8.85 -11.91 -6.15
CA ILE A 123 8.30 -12.10 -7.49
C ILE A 123 9.10 -13.16 -8.27
N ARG A 124 10.43 -13.20 -8.08
CA ARG A 124 11.28 -14.20 -8.74
C ARG A 124 11.15 -15.60 -8.15
N ALA A 125 10.77 -15.72 -6.87
CA ALA A 125 10.62 -17.00 -6.18
C ALA A 125 9.46 -17.85 -6.73
N ALA A 126 8.46 -17.22 -7.37
CA ALA A 126 7.34 -17.87 -8.05
C ALA A 126 6.63 -18.94 -7.18
N GLU A 127 6.97 -20.22 -7.33
CA GLU A 127 6.38 -21.33 -6.57
C GLU A 127 6.78 -21.32 -5.09
N GLU A 128 8.00 -20.88 -4.77
CA GLU A 128 8.54 -20.84 -3.39
C GLU A 128 8.21 -19.51 -2.67
N VAL A 129 7.34 -18.68 -3.26
CA VAL A 129 7.05 -17.34 -2.72
C VAL A 129 6.50 -17.38 -1.30
N GLU A 130 5.69 -18.39 -0.96
CA GLU A 130 5.12 -18.54 0.38
C GLU A 130 6.18 -18.79 1.45
N GLU A 131 7.12 -19.71 1.18
CA GLU A 131 8.23 -19.99 2.10
C GLU A 131 9.15 -18.78 2.25
N GLU A 132 9.39 -18.03 1.16
CA GLU A 132 10.21 -16.83 1.22
C GLU A 132 9.54 -15.69 1.98
N ILE A 133 8.21 -15.56 1.91
CA ILE A 133 7.43 -14.62 2.75
C ILE A 133 7.58 -14.99 4.22
N GLU A 134 7.41 -16.26 4.59
CA GLU A 134 7.57 -16.71 5.97
C GLU A 134 8.98 -16.46 6.50
N LYS A 135 10.03 -16.79 5.72
CA LYS A 135 11.43 -16.51 6.09
C LYS A 135 11.70 -15.01 6.23
N ALA A 136 11.14 -14.17 5.35
CA ALA A 136 11.27 -12.73 5.44
C ALA A 136 10.55 -12.16 6.68
N ALA A 137 9.41 -12.74 7.04
CA ALA A 137 8.67 -12.41 8.25
C ALA A 137 9.46 -12.77 9.52
N GLU A 138 10.10 -13.95 9.54
CA GLU A 138 10.97 -14.38 10.64
C GLU A 138 12.16 -13.45 10.87
N LYS A 139 12.72 -12.91 9.78
CA LYS A 139 13.81 -11.94 9.83
C LYS A 139 13.35 -10.52 10.17
N GLY A 140 12.04 -10.25 10.19
CA GLY A 140 11.49 -8.91 10.40
C GLY A 140 11.73 -7.96 9.21
N GLU A 141 11.83 -8.50 8.00
CA GLU A 141 12.06 -7.71 6.77
C GLU A 141 10.75 -7.26 6.10
N LEU A 142 9.62 -7.88 6.46
CA LEU A 142 8.30 -7.49 5.99
C LEU A 142 7.78 -6.28 6.78
N ASN A 143 7.93 -5.10 6.19
CA ASN A 143 7.47 -3.83 6.75
C ASN A 143 6.42 -3.18 5.85
N GLU A 144 5.73 -2.15 6.35
CA GLU A 144 4.79 -1.33 5.57
C GLU A 144 5.40 -0.81 4.26
N LEU A 145 6.71 -0.50 4.26
CA LEU A 145 7.42 -0.06 3.06
C LEU A 145 7.43 -1.11 1.94
N VAL A 146 7.42 -2.40 2.29
CA VAL A 146 7.32 -3.51 1.32
C VAL A 146 5.95 -3.49 0.65
N LEU A 147 4.87 -3.34 1.44
CA LEU A 147 3.52 -3.18 0.91
C LEU A 147 3.41 -1.98 -0.02
N MET A 148 4.00 -0.84 0.35
CA MET A 148 4.03 0.36 -0.48
C MET A 148 4.76 0.14 -1.81
N VAL A 149 5.85 -0.63 -1.82
CA VAL A 149 6.57 -0.97 -3.05
C VAL A 149 5.74 -1.91 -3.93
N ILE A 150 5.07 -2.91 -3.36
CA ILE A 150 4.16 -3.80 -4.10
C ILE A 150 3.00 -2.98 -4.69
N TRP A 151 2.40 -2.09 -3.89
CA TRP A 151 1.31 -1.24 -4.31
C TRP A 151 1.69 -0.32 -5.47
N ASN A 152 2.88 0.29 -5.44
CA ASN A 152 3.36 1.08 -6.58
C ASN A 152 3.54 0.24 -7.85
N ARG A 153 4.00 -1.01 -7.75
CA ARG A 153 4.08 -1.92 -8.92
C ARG A 153 2.69 -2.32 -9.41
N LEU A 154 1.74 -2.53 -8.50
CA LEU A 154 0.35 -2.84 -8.81
C LEU A 154 -0.32 -1.68 -9.55
N ASP A 155 -0.06 -0.44 -9.13
CA ASP A 155 -0.60 0.77 -9.77
C ASP A 155 -0.04 0.95 -11.19
N LEU A 156 1.25 0.65 -11.40
CA LEU A 156 1.84 0.59 -12.75
C LEU A 156 1.18 -0.49 -13.61
N ALA A 157 1.06 -1.71 -13.11
CA ALA A 157 0.43 -2.82 -13.83
C ALA A 157 -1.03 -2.53 -14.21
N ARG A 158 -1.76 -1.78 -13.36
CA ARG A 158 -3.13 -1.33 -13.66
C ARG A 158 -3.19 -0.36 -14.84
N ARG A 159 -2.22 0.55 -14.94
CA ARG A 159 -2.12 1.52 -16.04
C ARG A 159 -1.68 0.89 -17.35
N ASP A 160 -0.80 -0.11 -17.26
CA ASP A 160 -0.34 -0.89 -18.41
C ASP A 160 -1.36 -1.99 -18.81
N GLU A 161 -2.50 -2.08 -18.12
CA GLU A 161 -3.58 -3.07 -18.32
C GLU A 161 -3.12 -4.55 -18.27
N GLU A 162 -2.05 -4.83 -17.52
CA GLU A 162 -1.44 -6.16 -17.41
C GLU A 162 -2.21 -7.05 -16.42
N LYS A 163 -3.30 -7.68 -16.88
CA LYS A 163 -4.21 -8.47 -16.02
C LYS A 163 -3.53 -9.55 -15.16
N ASP A 164 -2.53 -10.24 -15.70
CA ASP A 164 -1.82 -11.30 -14.97
C ASP A 164 -0.88 -10.73 -13.91
N ALA A 165 -0.21 -9.61 -14.20
CA ALA A 165 0.60 -8.87 -13.23
C ALA A 165 -0.27 -8.28 -12.11
N ILE A 166 -1.43 -7.71 -12.47
CA ILE A 166 -2.40 -7.19 -11.49
C ILE A 166 -2.82 -8.29 -10.52
N ARG A 167 -3.20 -9.47 -11.02
CA ARG A 167 -3.65 -10.59 -10.17
C ARG A 167 -2.54 -11.10 -9.26
N SER A 168 -1.35 -11.34 -9.82
CA SER A 168 -0.22 -11.86 -9.05
C SER A 168 0.28 -10.88 -7.99
N LEU A 169 0.35 -9.59 -8.32
CA LEU A 169 0.73 -8.54 -7.36
C LEU A 169 -0.34 -8.32 -6.28
N ASP A 170 -1.62 -8.44 -6.60
CA ASP A 170 -2.71 -8.34 -5.60
C ASP A 170 -2.64 -9.51 -4.60
N LEU A 171 -2.44 -10.74 -5.08
CA LEU A 171 -2.23 -11.91 -4.22
C LEU A 171 -1.00 -11.73 -3.33
N LEU A 172 0.12 -11.27 -3.90
CA LEU A 172 1.34 -11.00 -3.16
C LEU A 172 1.13 -9.91 -2.09
N TYR A 173 0.45 -8.81 -2.45
CA TYR A 173 0.11 -7.74 -1.52
C TYR A 173 -0.69 -8.29 -0.34
N ARG A 174 -1.78 -9.02 -0.61
CA ARG A 174 -2.65 -9.61 0.41
C ARG A 174 -1.89 -10.56 1.32
N ARG A 175 -1.04 -11.42 0.75
CA ARG A 175 -0.29 -12.41 1.54
C ARG A 175 0.77 -11.77 2.42
N VAL A 176 1.46 -10.74 1.94
CA VAL A 176 2.42 -9.98 2.75
C VAL A 176 1.70 -9.17 3.83
N GLU A 177 0.56 -8.56 3.50
CA GLU A 177 -0.29 -7.83 4.45
C GLU A 177 -0.75 -8.73 5.60
N THR A 178 -1.24 -9.94 5.30
CA THR A 178 -1.65 -10.88 6.35
C THR A 178 -0.49 -11.35 7.22
N GLU A 179 0.70 -11.53 6.65
CA GLU A 179 1.88 -11.92 7.43
C GLU A 179 2.34 -10.80 8.37
N ILE A 180 2.31 -9.54 7.92
CA ILE A 180 2.58 -8.37 8.77
C ILE A 180 1.58 -8.31 9.91
N LEU A 181 0.28 -8.39 9.60
CA LEU A 181 -0.78 -8.36 10.61
C LEU A 181 -0.67 -9.50 11.62
N LYS A 182 -0.26 -10.70 11.18
CA LYS A 182 -0.03 -11.86 12.06
C LYS A 182 1.10 -11.62 13.05
N ARG A 183 2.15 -10.89 12.64
CA ARG A 183 3.28 -10.52 13.51
C ARG A 183 2.95 -9.39 14.48
N GLU A 184 2.18 -8.41 14.01
CA GLU A 184 1.75 -7.28 14.83
C GLU A 184 0.60 -7.62 15.78
N ALA A 185 -0.09 -8.74 15.56
CA ALA A 185 -1.19 -9.19 16.41
C ALA A 185 -0.75 -9.43 17.87
N THR A 186 -1.58 -8.96 18.81
CA THR A 186 -1.38 -9.24 20.24
C THR A 186 -1.38 -10.75 20.51
N PRO A 187 -0.69 -11.25 21.55
CA PRO A 187 -0.70 -12.67 21.88
C PRO A 187 -2.13 -13.23 22.04
N ALA A 188 -3.06 -12.42 22.55
CA ALA A 188 -4.47 -12.80 22.68
C ALA A 188 -5.14 -13.02 21.31
N MET A 189 -4.93 -12.12 20.36
CA MET A 189 -5.48 -12.25 19.00
C MET A 189 -4.84 -13.41 18.24
N ARG A 190 -3.53 -13.64 18.42
CA ARG A 190 -2.83 -14.82 17.88
C ARG A 190 -3.46 -16.12 18.39
N LEU A 191 -3.67 -16.23 19.70
CA LEU A 191 -4.34 -17.40 20.30
C LEU A 191 -5.78 -17.55 19.79
N LEU A 192 -6.56 -16.46 19.70
CA LEU A 192 -7.92 -16.51 19.18
C LEU A 192 -7.96 -17.04 17.74
N ASN A 193 -7.08 -16.54 16.88
CA ASN A 193 -6.99 -16.99 15.49
C ASN A 193 -6.62 -18.48 15.41
N ASP A 194 -5.66 -18.94 16.21
CA ASP A 194 -5.30 -20.36 16.30
C ASP A 194 -6.48 -21.22 16.75
N LEU A 195 -7.23 -20.79 17.77
CA LEU A 195 -8.41 -21.49 18.28
C LEU A 195 -9.51 -21.61 17.22
N LEU A 196 -9.78 -20.54 16.47
CA LEU A 196 -10.78 -20.56 15.41
C LEU A 196 -10.34 -21.43 14.23
N ASN A 197 -9.05 -21.43 13.87
CA ASN A 197 -8.52 -22.22 12.75
C ASN A 197 -8.50 -23.73 13.02
N MET A 198 -8.59 -24.16 14.28
CA MET A 198 -8.76 -25.58 14.63
C MET A 198 -10.19 -26.09 14.40
N HIS A 199 -11.15 -25.23 14.06
CA HIS A 199 -12.53 -25.67 13.82
C HIS A 199 -12.69 -26.25 12.42
N ASP A 200 -12.87 -27.57 12.32
CA ASP A 200 -13.08 -28.28 11.06
C ASP A 200 -14.50 -28.06 10.45
N GLY A 201 -15.35 -27.24 11.07
CA GLY A 201 -16.68 -26.88 10.57
C GLY A 201 -17.83 -27.76 11.06
N PHE A 202 -17.54 -28.96 11.57
CA PHE A 202 -18.55 -30.00 11.87
C PHE A 202 -18.57 -30.51 13.33
N ASP A 203 -17.43 -30.57 14.02
CA ASP A 203 -17.35 -31.14 15.39
C ASP A 203 -17.11 -30.06 16.44
N ASP A 204 -18.19 -29.45 16.92
CA ASP A 204 -18.12 -28.42 17.95
C ASP A 204 -17.62 -28.99 19.31
N GLU A 205 -17.94 -30.24 19.65
CA GLU A 205 -17.57 -30.81 20.95
C GLU A 205 -16.09 -31.21 21.00
N GLY A 206 -15.59 -31.85 19.93
CA GLY A 206 -14.17 -32.14 19.76
C GLY A 206 -13.34 -30.86 19.74
N TRP A 207 -13.76 -29.88 18.93
CA TRP A 207 -13.12 -28.57 18.87
C TRP A 207 -13.02 -27.88 20.23
N MET A 208 -14.10 -27.87 21.03
CA MET A 208 -14.07 -27.25 22.36
C MET A 208 -13.13 -27.97 23.33
N LYS A 209 -12.95 -29.28 23.22
CA LYS A 209 -11.96 -30.04 24.03
C LYS A 209 -10.53 -29.70 23.63
N GLU A 210 -10.26 -29.58 22.33
CA GLU A 210 -8.94 -29.18 21.82
C GLU A 210 -8.60 -27.73 22.20
N CYS A 211 -9.58 -26.82 22.06
CA CYS A 211 -9.47 -25.44 22.52
C CYS A 211 -9.13 -25.37 24.01
N LYS A 212 -9.82 -26.17 24.84
CA LYS A 212 -9.54 -26.24 26.28
C LYS A 212 -8.10 -26.65 26.55
N LYS A 213 -7.63 -27.69 25.87
CA LYS A 213 -6.25 -28.19 26.00
C LYS A 213 -5.24 -27.11 25.61
N ARG A 214 -5.41 -26.49 24.44
CA ARG A 214 -4.56 -25.38 23.95
C ARG A 214 -4.54 -24.20 24.92
N MET A 215 -5.68 -23.82 25.48
CA MET A 215 -5.76 -22.74 26.48
C MET A 215 -5.01 -23.09 27.77
N VAL A 216 -5.16 -24.32 28.27
CA VAL A 216 -4.40 -24.82 29.43
C VAL A 216 -2.90 -24.83 29.14
N ASP A 217 -2.47 -25.24 27.94
CA ASP A 217 -1.06 -25.25 27.59
C ASP A 217 -0.47 -23.83 27.39
N THR A 218 -1.31 -22.84 27.06
CA THR A 218 -0.87 -21.46 26.75
C THR A 218 -0.85 -20.55 27.97
N PHE A 219 -1.88 -20.60 28.82
CA PHE A 219 -1.95 -19.71 29.97
C PHE A 219 -0.98 -20.18 31.09
N PRO A 220 -0.38 -19.27 31.86
CA PRO A 220 0.28 -19.68 33.10
C PRO A 220 -0.77 -20.06 34.15
N ARG A 221 -0.42 -20.98 35.05
CA ARG A 221 -1.27 -21.30 36.20
C ARG A 221 -1.40 -20.07 37.10
N GLU A 222 -2.63 -19.73 37.47
CA GLU A 222 -2.95 -18.51 38.24
C GLU A 222 -2.58 -18.59 39.75
N ASP A 223 -1.63 -19.45 40.11
CA ASP A 223 -1.11 -19.52 41.48
C ASP A 223 -0.17 -18.32 41.73
N PRO A 224 -0.33 -17.54 42.82
CA PRO A 224 0.48 -16.35 43.10
C PRO A 224 1.99 -16.59 43.06
N PHE A 225 2.44 -17.81 43.37
CA PHE A 225 3.85 -18.16 43.23
C PHE A 225 4.26 -18.40 41.77
N SER A 226 3.40 -18.99 40.94
CA SER A 226 3.68 -19.24 39.52
C SER A 226 3.75 -17.97 38.67
N ILE A 227 3.08 -16.88 39.08
CA ILE A 227 3.12 -15.58 38.39
C ILE A 227 4.35 -14.75 38.80
N LEU A 228 4.76 -14.83 40.07
CA LEU A 228 5.82 -13.99 40.63
C LEU A 228 7.21 -14.64 40.58
N VAL A 229 7.28 -15.96 40.45
CA VAL A 229 8.52 -16.73 40.57
C VAL A 229 8.98 -17.22 39.19
N PRO A 230 10.20 -16.85 38.74
CA PRO A 230 10.74 -17.32 37.47
C PRO A 230 10.83 -18.85 37.37
N ALA A 231 10.73 -19.39 36.15
CA ALA A 231 10.87 -20.83 35.91
C ALA A 231 12.23 -21.34 36.41
N GLY A 232 12.22 -22.38 37.25
CA GLY A 232 13.43 -23.00 37.82
C GLY A 232 13.94 -22.37 39.13
N PHE A 233 13.20 -21.43 39.71
CA PHE A 233 13.55 -20.80 40.99
C PHE A 233 13.22 -21.72 42.19
N ASP A 234 14.25 -22.06 42.95
CA ASP A 234 14.15 -22.87 44.16
C ASP A 234 13.85 -21.97 45.38
N ILE A 235 12.58 -21.94 45.79
CA ILE A 235 12.05 -21.12 46.89
C ILE A 235 12.80 -21.38 48.20
N ASP A 236 13.28 -22.62 48.40
CA ASP A 236 13.92 -23.03 49.66
C ASP A 236 15.40 -22.62 49.74
N LYS A 237 16.03 -22.30 48.59
CA LYS A 237 17.47 -21.96 48.53
C LYS A 237 17.76 -20.48 48.32
N HIS A 238 16.76 -19.65 48.02
CA HIS A 238 17.01 -18.25 47.70
C HIS A 238 16.96 -17.34 48.94
N GLN A 239 18.00 -16.53 49.13
CA GLN A 239 18.01 -15.39 50.04
C GLN A 239 18.26 -14.11 49.22
N GLY A 240 17.25 -13.26 49.10
CA GLY A 240 17.37 -11.97 48.41
C GLY A 240 16.03 -11.43 47.91
N PRO A 241 15.95 -10.13 47.56
CA PRO A 241 14.77 -9.55 46.94
C PRO A 241 14.49 -10.19 45.58
N LEU A 242 13.28 -10.69 45.36
CA LEU A 242 12.84 -11.21 44.07
C LEU A 242 12.85 -10.08 43.04
N ARG A 243 13.65 -10.22 41.98
CA ARG A 243 13.50 -9.38 40.79
C ARG A 243 12.39 -9.98 39.93
N PRO A 244 11.38 -9.20 39.52
CA PRO A 244 10.44 -9.64 38.49
C PRO A 244 11.23 -10.09 37.25
N PRO A 245 10.81 -11.18 36.58
CA PRO A 245 11.40 -11.54 35.30
C PRO A 245 11.17 -10.38 34.33
N LEU A 246 12.26 -9.76 33.87
CA LEU A 246 12.26 -8.61 32.96
C LEU A 246 11.96 -8.99 31.49
N GLU A 247 11.74 -10.27 31.19
CA GLU A 247 11.84 -10.81 29.82
C GLU A 247 10.59 -11.58 29.33
N ALA A 248 9.46 -11.47 30.02
CA ALA A 248 8.26 -12.26 29.69
C ALA A 248 7.25 -11.48 28.84
N ASP A 249 7.71 -10.67 27.87
CA ASP A 249 6.86 -9.81 27.01
C ASP A 249 5.83 -10.59 26.17
N ASP A 250 5.98 -11.92 26.03
CA ASP A 250 5.05 -12.79 25.30
C ASP A 250 4.14 -13.65 26.21
N THR A 251 4.18 -13.48 27.54
CA THR A 251 3.35 -14.32 28.43
C THR A 251 1.91 -13.82 28.45
N LEU A 252 1.03 -14.54 27.76
CA LEU A 252 -0.39 -14.23 27.72
C LEU A 252 -1.09 -14.64 29.01
N LEU A 253 -1.58 -13.68 29.80
CA LEU A 253 -2.46 -13.95 30.93
C LEU A 253 -3.89 -14.22 30.44
N ARG A 254 -4.58 -15.13 31.12
CA ARG A 254 -5.99 -15.44 30.84
C ARG A 254 -6.89 -14.21 30.94
N VAL A 255 -6.62 -13.33 31.90
CA VAL A 255 -7.36 -12.07 32.10
C VAL A 255 -7.19 -11.12 30.92
N ASP A 256 -5.98 -11.02 30.37
CA ASP A 256 -5.70 -10.17 29.21
C ASP A 256 -6.39 -10.71 27.96
N PHE A 257 -6.35 -12.04 27.75
CA PHE A 257 -7.12 -12.70 26.69
C PHE A 257 -8.62 -12.39 26.79
N VAL A 258 -9.24 -12.64 27.95
CA VAL A 258 -10.69 -12.40 28.14
C VAL A 258 -11.03 -10.93 27.94
N ARG A 259 -10.20 -10.00 28.44
CA ARG A 259 -10.42 -8.55 28.28
C ARG A 259 -10.38 -8.12 26.81
N GLU A 260 -9.33 -8.50 26.09
CA GLU A 260 -9.13 -8.11 24.69
C GLU A 260 -10.17 -8.75 23.77
N VAL A 261 -10.44 -10.05 23.93
CA VAL A 261 -11.45 -10.76 23.11
C VAL A 261 -12.86 -10.23 23.40
N ASN A 262 -13.18 -9.92 24.66
CA ASN A 262 -14.47 -9.30 24.98
C ASN A 262 -14.59 -7.90 24.37
N ALA A 263 -13.53 -7.08 24.38
CA ALA A 263 -13.54 -5.77 23.74
C ALA A 263 -13.81 -5.88 22.23
N LEU A 264 -13.12 -6.83 21.55
CA LEU A 264 -13.36 -7.13 20.14
C LEU A 264 -14.82 -7.56 19.88
N LEU A 265 -15.36 -8.45 20.73
CA LEU A 265 -16.75 -8.89 20.60
C LEU A 265 -17.75 -7.73 20.72
N GLN A 266 -17.52 -6.77 21.62
CA GLN A 266 -18.38 -5.60 21.75
C GLN A 266 -18.32 -4.71 20.50
N GLU A 267 -17.13 -4.49 19.93
CA GLU A 267 -16.95 -3.72 18.69
C GLU A 267 -17.69 -4.38 17.52
N VAL A 268 -17.54 -5.70 17.34
CA VAL A 268 -18.20 -6.45 16.27
C VAL A 268 -19.72 -6.40 16.40
N ARG A 269 -20.26 -6.52 17.63
CA ARG A 269 -21.71 -6.43 17.89
C ARG A 269 -22.26 -5.03 17.61
N TYR A 270 -21.51 -3.99 17.94
CA TYR A 270 -21.88 -2.61 17.65
C TYR A 270 -22.04 -2.39 16.13
N GLN A 271 -21.04 -2.79 15.34
CA GLN A 271 -21.08 -2.71 13.87
C GLN A 271 -22.22 -3.54 13.26
N GLN A 272 -22.56 -4.69 13.86
CA GLN A 272 -23.65 -5.53 13.39
C GLN A 272 -25.02 -4.88 13.60
N THR A 273 -25.21 -4.19 14.73
CA THR A 273 -26.47 -3.51 15.05
C THR A 273 -26.72 -2.35 14.09
N GLU A 274 -25.68 -1.58 13.74
CA GLU A 274 -25.78 -0.53 12.72
C GLU A 274 -26.16 -1.10 11.33
N ALA A 275 -25.60 -2.25 10.95
CA ALA A 275 -25.88 -2.88 9.65
C ALA A 275 -27.27 -3.54 9.56
N GLN A 276 -27.86 -3.95 10.70
CA GLN A 276 -29.16 -4.61 10.78
C GLN A 276 -30.35 -3.71 10.47
N HIS A 277 -30.21 -2.40 10.66
CA HIS A 277 -31.34 -1.47 10.56
C HIS A 277 -31.73 -1.07 9.12
N ALA A 278 -31.13 -1.66 8.08
CA ALA A 278 -31.22 -1.13 6.72
C ALA A 278 -31.93 -1.99 5.65
N GLN A 279 -32.27 -3.28 5.86
CA GLN A 279 -32.65 -4.14 4.72
C GLN A 279 -33.73 -5.19 5.02
N ASP A 280 -34.97 -4.90 4.59
CA ASP A 280 -36.12 -5.82 4.55
C ASP A 280 -36.67 -5.92 3.11
N SER A 281 -35.81 -6.22 2.13
CA SER A 281 -36.25 -6.55 0.76
C SER A 281 -35.91 -8.00 0.41
N PHE A 282 -36.64 -8.61 -0.52
CA PHE A 282 -36.39 -9.98 -1.00
C PHE A 282 -35.49 -10.02 -2.25
N ASP A 283 -34.69 -8.98 -2.46
CA ASP A 283 -33.76 -8.91 -3.58
C ASP A 283 -32.59 -9.91 -3.40
N PRO A 284 -32.03 -10.51 -4.47
CA PRO A 284 -30.82 -11.35 -4.39
C PRO A 284 -29.68 -10.71 -3.59
N GLU A 285 -29.49 -9.39 -3.65
CA GLU A 285 -28.48 -8.69 -2.85
C GLU A 285 -28.78 -8.75 -1.35
N SER A 286 -30.07 -8.70 -0.97
CA SER A 286 -30.54 -8.84 0.41
C SER A 286 -30.41 -10.28 0.94
N VAL A 287 -30.60 -11.29 0.07
CA VAL A 287 -30.33 -12.68 0.44
C VAL A 287 -28.84 -12.90 0.71
N ALA A 288 -27.97 -12.34 -0.14
CA ALA A 288 -26.52 -12.41 0.06
C ALA A 288 -26.08 -11.69 1.35
N SER A 289 -26.64 -10.51 1.64
CA SER A 289 -26.34 -9.78 2.88
C SER A 289 -26.82 -10.54 4.12
N ARG A 290 -28.00 -11.16 4.06
CA ARG A 290 -28.52 -12.03 5.13
C ARG A 290 -27.64 -13.26 5.37
N LEU A 291 -27.18 -13.94 4.33
CA LEU A 291 -26.28 -15.09 4.48
C LEU A 291 -24.95 -14.67 5.11
N LYS A 292 -24.34 -13.58 4.61
CA LYS A 292 -23.12 -12.99 5.18
C LYS A 292 -23.31 -12.63 6.67
N GLN A 293 -24.50 -12.14 7.02
CA GLN A 293 -24.83 -11.82 8.39
C GLN A 293 -25.01 -13.06 9.27
N GLN A 294 -25.59 -14.14 8.75
CA GLN A 294 -25.68 -15.43 9.45
C GLN A 294 -24.30 -16.02 9.73
N GLU A 295 -23.38 -15.96 8.76
CA GLU A 295 -21.98 -16.37 8.95
C GLU A 295 -21.30 -15.55 10.04
N LYS A 296 -21.46 -14.22 10.01
CA LYS A 296 -20.98 -13.34 11.09
C LYS A 296 -21.56 -13.72 12.45
N GLN A 297 -22.86 -14.00 12.53
CA GLN A 297 -23.50 -14.42 13.78
C GLN A 297 -22.93 -15.75 14.29
N ARG A 298 -22.63 -16.69 13.37
CA ARG A 298 -22.00 -17.97 13.73
C ARG A 298 -20.62 -17.75 14.33
N ALA A 299 -19.79 -16.91 13.69
CA ALA A 299 -18.48 -16.54 14.20
C ALA A 299 -18.56 -15.88 15.59
N ILE A 300 -19.51 -14.96 15.80
CA ILE A 300 -19.74 -14.33 17.11
C ILE A 300 -20.03 -15.38 18.19
N ARG A 301 -20.92 -16.34 17.91
CA ARG A 301 -21.25 -17.42 18.87
C ARG A 301 -20.06 -18.33 19.17
N GLN A 302 -19.21 -18.59 18.18
CA GLN A 302 -17.98 -19.35 18.37
C GLN A 302 -17.03 -18.61 19.33
N VAL A 303 -16.82 -17.32 19.11
CA VAL A 303 -15.95 -16.51 19.98
C VAL A 303 -16.54 -16.37 21.39
N GLU A 304 -17.87 -16.21 21.53
CA GLU A 304 -18.55 -16.25 22.84
C GLU A 304 -18.30 -17.57 23.59
N SER A 305 -18.40 -18.70 22.87
CA SER A 305 -18.16 -20.03 23.46
C SER A 305 -16.71 -20.19 23.92
N LEU A 306 -15.75 -19.67 23.16
CA LEU A 306 -14.34 -19.63 23.55
C LEU A 306 -14.11 -18.74 24.77
N LEU A 307 -14.80 -17.61 24.86
CA LEU A 307 -14.70 -16.70 26.00
C LEU A 307 -15.27 -17.35 27.27
N ASP A 308 -16.42 -17.99 27.18
CA ASP A 308 -17.03 -18.74 28.29
C ASP A 308 -16.13 -19.89 28.76
N LEU A 309 -15.48 -20.59 27.81
CA LEU A 309 -14.48 -21.62 28.11
C LEU A 309 -13.28 -21.03 28.86
N ALA A 310 -12.75 -19.90 28.42
CA ALA A 310 -11.62 -19.23 29.06
C ALA A 310 -11.97 -18.75 30.49
N ILE A 311 -13.18 -18.23 30.70
CA ILE A 311 -13.65 -17.79 32.03
C ILE A 311 -13.76 -18.99 32.99
N ASN A 312 -14.30 -20.11 32.51
CA ASN A 312 -14.55 -21.31 33.30
C ASN A 312 -13.43 -22.35 33.21
N LEU A 313 -12.24 -21.96 32.75
CA LEU A 313 -11.12 -22.87 32.54
C LEU A 313 -10.69 -23.51 33.86
N LYS A 314 -10.53 -24.83 33.84
CA LYS A 314 -10.02 -25.62 34.96
C LYS A 314 -8.77 -26.37 34.53
N TRP A 315 -7.74 -26.25 35.36
CA TRP A 315 -6.44 -26.92 35.27
C TRP A 315 -6.53 -28.40 35.63
#